data_AF-A0A2I9DUF8-F1
#
_entry.id   AF-A0A2I9DUF8-F1
#
_cell.length_a   1.000
_cell.length_b   1.000
_cell.length_c   1.000
_cell.angle_alpha   90.00
_cell.angle_beta   90.00
_cell.angle_gamma   90.00
#
_symmetry.space_group_name_H-M   'P 1'
#
loop_
_entity.id
_entity.type
_entity.pdbx_description
1 polymer ?
#
loop_
_entity_poly.entity_id
_entity_poly.type
_entity_poly.pdbx_seq_one_letter_code
_entity_poly.pdbx_strand_id
1 'polypeptide(L)' 'MALWLVVAFIVLSATLILALSLGPLRSVPNVGMLRALAAVQYVAAVLLAGARLTGNA' A
#
# COMPACT_ATOMS: atom_id res chain seq x y z
N MET A 1 -11.70 -3.92 -14.91
CA MET A 1 -12.45 -4.06 -13.64
C MET A 1 -11.62 -4.73 -12.56
N ALA A 2 -11.08 -5.94 -12.79
CA ALA A 2 -10.25 -6.65 -11.80
C ALA A 2 -9.02 -5.86 -11.31
N LEU A 3 -8.34 -5.13 -12.20
CA LEU A 3 -7.17 -4.32 -11.84
C LEU A 3 -7.48 -3.24 -10.79
N TRP A 4 -8.65 -2.59 -10.88
CA TRP A 4 -9.09 -1.61 -9.90
C TRP A 4 -9.36 -2.24 -8.52
N LEU A 5 -9.84 -3.49 -8.47
CA LEU A 5 -9.97 -4.24 -7.22
C LEU A 5 -8.60 -4.54 -6.60
N VAL A 6 -7.61 -4.89 -7.43
CA VAL A 6 -6.23 -5.11 -6.97
C VAL A 6 -5.64 -3.81 -6.40
N VAL A 7 -5.80 -2.69 -7.10
CA VAL A 7 -5.36 -1.37 -6.59
C VAL A 7 -6.04 -1.05 -5.25
N ALA A 8 -7.36 -1.21 -5.17
CA ALA A 8 -8.10 -0.97 -3.93
C ALA A 8 -7.63 -1.87 -2.78
N PHE A 9 -7.37 -3.16 -3.07
CA PHE A 9 -6.85 -4.10 -2.10
C PHE A 9 -5.45 -3.72 -1.59
N ILE A 10 -4.54 -3.33 -2.50
CA ILE A 10 -3.19 -2.88 -2.12
C ILE A 10 -3.28 -1.63 -1.25
N VAL A 11 -4.11 -0.65 -1.63
CA VAL A 11 -4.30 0.58 -0.85
C VAL A 11 -4.86 0.28 0.55
N LEU A 12 -5.88 -0.58 0.66
CA LEU A 12 -6.44 -1.00 1.94
C LEU A 12 -5.41 -1.72 2.81
N SER A 13 -4.62 -2.63 2.23
CA SER A 13 -3.56 -3.37 2.92
C SER A 13 -2.48 -2.43 3.46
N ALA A 14 -1.97 -1.53 2.60
CA ALA A 14 -0.99 -0.52 2.99
C ALA A 14 -1.52 0.39 4.11
N THR A 15 -2.78 0.80 4.01
CA THR A 15 -3.45 1.64 5.02
C THR A 15 -3.56 0.91 6.36
N LEU A 16 -3.92 -0.38 6.35
CA LEU A 16 -3.99 -1.19 7.56
C LEU A 16 -2.62 -1.30 8.24
N ILE A 17 -1.57 -1.61 7.47
CA ILE A 17 -0.19 -1.69 7.99
C ILE A 17 0.23 -0.35 8.58
N LEU A 18 -0.05 0.76 7.88
CA LEU A 18 0.29 2.09 8.35
C LEU A 18 -0.47 2.44 9.64
N ALA A 19 -1.78 2.20 9.67
CA ALA A 19 -2.62 2.43 10.85
C ALA A 19 -2.15 1.62 12.06
N LEU A 20 -1.84 0.33 11.87
CA LEU A 20 -1.29 -0.51 12.93
C LEU A 20 0.09 0.00 13.40
N SER A 21 0.94 0.45 12.47
CA SER A 21 2.28 1.00 12.78
C SER A 21 2.26 2.37 13.49
N LEU A 22 1.14 3.09 13.44
CA LEU A 22 0.93 4.36 14.14
C LEU A 22 0.21 4.17 15.48
N GLY A 23 -0.60 3.11 15.61
CA GLY A 23 -1.30 2.75 16.83
C GLY A 23 -0.60 1.62 17.60
N PRO A 24 -1.16 0.40 17.62
CA PRO A 24 -0.74 -0.68 18.51
C PRO A 24 0.69 -1.18 18.27
N LEU A 25 1.21 -1.09 17.05
CA LEU A 25 2.55 -1.53 16.67
C LEU A 25 3.57 -0.39 16.63
N ARG A 26 3.28 0.77 17.24
CA ARG A 26 4.20 1.91 17.19
C ARG A 26 5.53 1.71 17.91
N SER A 27 5.57 0.77 18.87
CA SER A 27 6.74 0.51 19.73
C SER A 27 7.51 -0.76 19.37
N VAL A 28 7.11 -1.50 18.32
CA VAL A 28 7.89 -2.67 17.90
C VAL A 28 9.20 -2.23 17.25
N PRO A 29 10.31 -2.98 17.46
CA PRO A 29 11.63 -2.62 16.95
C PRO A 29 11.67 -2.38 15.43
N ASN A 30 10.81 -3.09 14.69
CA ASN A 30 10.78 -3.09 13.24
C ASN A 30 9.71 -2.16 12.64
N VAL A 31 9.13 -1.25 13.43
CA VAL A 31 8.07 -0.34 12.96
C VAL A 31 8.50 0.48 11.73
N GLY A 32 9.78 0.86 11.65
CA GLY A 32 10.33 1.56 10.49
C GLY A 32 10.26 0.72 9.21
N MET A 33 10.55 -0.57 9.30
CA MET A 33 10.44 -1.50 8.17
C MET A 33 8.99 -1.71 7.74
N LEU A 34 8.05 -1.82 8.69
CA LEU A 34 6.62 -1.92 8.38
C LEU A 34 6.11 -0.68 7.62
N ARG A 35 6.55 0.53 8.02
CA ARG A 35 6.22 1.78 7.33
C ARG A 35 6.83 1.84 5.94
N ALA A 36 8.08 1.37 5.78
CA ALA A 36 8.71 1.29 4.47
C ALA A 36 7.97 0.34 3.52
N LEU A 37 7.53 -0.83 4.01
CA LEU A 37 6.70 -1.76 3.24
C LEU A 37 5.36 -1.15 2.83
N ALA A 38 4.69 -0.42 3.74
CA ALA A 38 3.46 0.30 3.40
C ALA A 38 3.70 1.37 2.33
N ALA A 39 4.81 2.13 2.41
CA ALA A 39 5.18 3.12 1.41
C ALA A 39 5.38 2.49 0.02
N VAL A 40 6.09 1.37 -0.07
CA VAL A 40 6.29 0.62 -1.33
C VAL A 40 4.95 0.15 -1.90
N GLN A 41 4.02 -0.31 -1.06
CA GLN A 41 2.69 -0.71 -1.52
C GLN A 41 1.89 0.46 -2.11
N TYR A 42 1.95 1.64 -1.51
CA TYR A 42 1.33 2.83 -2.10
C TYR A 42 1.96 3.18 -3.45
N VAL A 43 3.29 3.11 -3.58
CA VAL A 43 3.98 3.33 -4.87
C VAL A 43 3.51 2.30 -5.90
N ALA A 44 3.43 1.03 -5.55
CA ALA A 44 2.93 -0.03 -6.43
C ALA A 44 1.48 0.24 -6.87
N ALA A 45 0.61 0.64 -5.95
CA ALA A 45 -0.78 0.99 -6.27
C ALA A 45 -0.87 2.17 -7.26
N VAL A 46 -0.05 3.21 -7.07
CA VAL A 46 0.03 4.36 -7.98
C VAL A 46 0.55 3.94 -9.35
N LEU A 47 1.59 3.10 -9.41
CA LEU A 47 2.13 2.59 -10.68
C LEU A 47 1.11 1.73 -11.43
N LEU A 48 0.39 0.85 -10.73
CA LEU A 48 -0.66 0.01 -11.33
C LEU A 48 -1.84 0.85 -11.84
N ALA A 49 -2.31 1.79 -11.02
CA ALA A 49 -3.37 2.71 -11.42
C ALA A 49 -2.92 3.59 -12.61
N GLY A 50 -1.70 4.10 -12.58
CA GLY A 50 -1.09 4.86 -13.67
C GLY A 50 -0.98 4.04 -14.95
N ALA A 51 -0.48 2.81 -14.87
CA ALA A 51 -0.41 1.89 -16.01
C ALA A 51 -1.78 1.67 -16.65
N ARG A 52 -2.82 1.45 -15.84
CA ARG A 52 -4.20 1.32 -16.31
C ARG A 52 -4.73 2.59 -16.96
N LEU A 53 -4.44 3.76 -16.40
CA LEU A 53 -4.86 5.05 -16.96
C LEU A 53 -4.14 5.38 -18.27
N THR A 54 -2.88 4.96 -18.42
CA THR A 54 -2.10 5.12 -19.67
C THR A 54 -2.44 4.07 -20.75
N GLY A 55 -3.36 3.15 -20.48
CA GLY A 55 -3.76 2.10 -21.44
C GLY A 55 -2.75 0.96 -21.61
N ASN A 56 -1.70 0.91 -20.77
CA ASN A 56 -0.71 -0.17 -20.78
C ASN A 56 -1.17 -1.43 -20.04
N ALA A 57 -2.35 -1.40 -19.41
CA ALA A 57 -2.91 -2.50 -18.62
C ALA A 57 -4.45 -2.48 -18.61
#